data_AF-A0A0F6I7M3-F1
#
_entry.id   AF-A0A0F6I7M3-F1
#
_cell.length_a   1.000
_cell.length_b   1.000
_cell.length_c   1.000
_cell.angle_alpha   90.00
_cell.angle_beta   90.00
_cell.angle_gamma   90.00
#
_symmetry.space_group_name_H-M   'P 1'
#
loop_
_entity.id
_entity.type
_entity.pdbx_description
1 polymer ?
#
loop_
_entity_poly.entity_id
_entity_poly.type
_entity_poly.pdbx_seq_one_letter_code
_entity_poly.pdbx_strand_id
1 'polypeptide(L)' 'MKKPSIDWPKEFDAFSKSGLSQPQYCRERRLKYTTFRYHWERRFKTQNKDGFVEVPNSVVNVSSLPESEFLI' A
#
# COMPACT_ATOMS: atom_id res chain seq x y z
N MET A 1 22.57 -13.41 -22.33
CA MET A 1 22.50 -12.80 -20.98
C MET A 1 21.30 -13.38 -20.23
N LYS A 2 21.51 -14.09 -19.12
CA LYS A 2 20.41 -14.53 -18.26
C LYS A 2 19.93 -13.31 -17.46
N LYS A 3 18.67 -12.92 -17.65
CA LYS A 3 18.06 -11.88 -16.81
C LYS A 3 17.95 -12.47 -15.39
N PRO A 4 18.40 -11.78 -14.33
CA PRO A 4 18.12 -12.24 -12.98
C PRO A 4 16.60 -12.28 -12.81
N SER A 5 16.07 -13.48 -12.57
CA SER A 5 14.68 -13.65 -12.18
C SER A 5 14.55 -13.09 -10.77
N ILE A 6 13.94 -11.91 -10.64
CA ILE A 6 13.69 -11.29 -9.34
C ILE A 6 12.56 -12.07 -8.68
N ASP A 7 12.84 -12.58 -7.48
CA ASP A 7 11.83 -13.22 -6.64
C ASP A 7 11.03 -12.13 -5.90
N TRP A 8 9.98 -11.64 -6.57
CA TRP A 8 9.15 -10.54 -6.07
C TRP A 8 8.53 -10.79 -4.70
N PRO A 9 7.99 -11.98 -4.38
CA PRO A 9 7.50 -12.27 -3.02
C PRO A 9 8.55 -12.01 -1.93
N LYS A 10 9.78 -12.53 -2.12
CA LYS A 10 10.88 -12.34 -1.17
C LYS A 10 11.30 -10.88 -1.07
N GLU A 11 11.32 -10.18 -2.20
CA GLU A 11 11.67 -8.75 -2.26
C GLU A 11 10.65 -7.88 -1.52
N PHE A 12 9.37 -8.24 -1.57
CA PHE A 12 8.31 -7.53 -0.84
C PHE A 12 8.37 -7.75 0.66
N ASP A 13 8.72 -8.95 1.11
CA ASP A 13 8.95 -9.19 2.54
C ASP A 13 10.19 -8.43 3.04
N ALA A 14 11.24 -8.36 2.23
CA ALA A 14 12.41 -7.54 2.52
C ALA A 14 12.07 -6.04 2.58
N PHE A 15 11.27 -5.55 1.63
CA PHE A 15 10.75 -4.18 1.65
C PHE A 15 9.93 -3.90 2.91
N SER A 16 8.99 -4.78 3.27
CA SER A 16 8.15 -4.61 4.46
C SER A 16 8.96 -4.56 5.76
N LYS A 17 10.10 -5.25 5.81
CA LYS A 17 11.02 -5.24 6.97
C LYS A 17 11.99 -4.06 6.95
N SER A 18 12.21 -3.44 5.80
CA SER A 18 13.18 -2.34 5.65
C SER A 18 12.74 -1.03 6.30
N GLY A 19 11.43 -0.81 6.45
CA GLY A 19 10.88 0.47 6.92
C GLY A 19 11.13 1.65 5.96
N LEU A 20 11.64 1.39 4.76
CA LEU A 20 11.92 2.40 3.76
C LEU A 20 10.67 2.79 2.97
N SER A 21 10.66 4.01 2.43
CA SER A 21 9.68 4.35 1.39
C SER A 21 9.98 3.56 0.10
N GLN A 22 8.96 3.26 -0.70
CA GLN A 22 9.12 2.56 -1.99
C GLN A 22 10.21 3.17 -2.90
N PRO A 23 10.30 4.51 -3.11
CA PRO A 23 11.35 5.09 -3.94
C PRO A 23 12.76 4.99 -3.32
N GLN A 24 12.89 4.98 -1.99
CA GLN A 24 14.19 4.74 -1.34
C GLN A 24 14.63 3.29 -1.53
N TYR A 25 13.72 2.34 -1.27
CA TYR A 25 13.98 0.92 -1.46
C TYR A 25 14.38 0.59 -2.91
N CYS A 26 13.67 1.15 -3.89
CA CYS A 26 13.99 0.96 -5.30
C CYS A 26 15.37 1.51 -5.67
N ARG A 27 15.76 2.66 -5.11
CA ARG A 27 17.10 3.25 -5.33
C ARG A 27 18.19 2.34 -4.77
N GLU A 28 18.02 1.85 -3.54
CA GLU A 28 19.01 1.00 -2.87
C GLU A 28 19.18 -0.36 -3.56
N ARG A 29 18.07 -0.99 -3.96
CA ARG A 29 18.07 -2.28 -4.67
C ARG A 29 18.33 -2.16 -6.17
N ARG A 30 18.53 -0.93 -6.69
CA ARG A 30 18.65 -0.63 -8.13
C ARG A 30 17.50 -1.20 -8.97
N LEU A 31 16.31 -1.19 -8.40
CA LEU A 31 15.08 -1.64 -9.04
C LEU A 31 14.41 -0.47 -9.76
N LYS A 32 13.82 -0.77 -10.92
CA LYS A 32 12.93 0.19 -11.57
C LYS A 32 11.66 0.33 -10.75
N TYR A 33 11.34 1.57 -10.37
CA TYR A 33 10.14 1.88 -9.59
C TYR A 33 8.85 1.40 -10.27
N THR A 34 8.73 1.58 -11.59
CA THR A 34 7.56 1.13 -12.36
C THR A 34 7.36 -0.38 -12.30
N THR A 35 8.45 -1.15 -12.39
CA THR A 35 8.42 -2.61 -12.28
C THR A 35 8.04 -3.04 -10.86
N PHE A 36 8.65 -2.43 -9.84
CA PHE A 36 8.31 -2.70 -8.44
C PHE A 36 6.83 -2.45 -8.16
N ARG A 37 6.33 -1.28 -8.54
CA ARG A 37 4.93 -0.87 -8.36
C ARG A 37 3.96 -1.83 -9.05
N TYR A 38 4.24 -2.22 -10.29
CA TYR A 38 3.39 -3.15 -11.04
C TYR A 38 3.25 -4.51 -10.34
N HIS A 39 4.35 -5.07 -9.82
CA HIS A 39 4.30 -6.33 -9.10
C HIS A 39 3.66 -6.17 -7.70
N TRP A 40 3.85 -5.03 -7.05
CA TRP A 40 3.25 -4.71 -5.77
C TRP A 40 1.72 -4.65 -5.86
N GLU A 41 1.18 -3.87 -6.80
CA GLU A 41 -0.28 -3.75 -7.02
C GLU A 41 -0.93 -5.08 -7.39
N ARG A 42 -0.21 -5.95 -8.13
CA ARG A 42 -0.70 -7.29 -8.47
C ARG A 42 -0.82 -8.23 -7.28
N ARG A 43 0.00 -8.06 -6.23
CA ARG A 43 -0.11 -8.85 -4.98
C ARG A 43 -1.50 -8.74 -4.36
N PHE A 44 -2.13 -7.57 -4.47
CA PHE A 44 -3.45 -7.29 -3.88
C PHE A 44 -4.61 -7.69 -4.80
N LYS A 45 -4.42 -7.71 -6.13
CA LYS A 45 -5.48 -8.09 -7.09
C LYS A 45 -5.86 -9.57 -7.03
N THR A 46 -4.94 -10.46 -6.66
CA THR A 46 -5.27 -11.88 -6.45
C THR A 46 -6.04 -12.12 -5.15
N GLN A 47 -5.96 -11.21 -4.17
CA GLN A 47 -6.70 -11.30 -2.91
C GLN A 47 -8.10 -10.65 -3.01
N ASN A 48 -8.31 -9.76 -3.99
CA ASN A 48 -9.57 -9.02 -4.20
C ASN A 48 -10.58 -9.74 -5.11
N LYS A 49 -10.38 -11.04 -5.42
CA LYS A 49 -11.41 -11.81 -6.10
C LYS A 49 -12.50 -12.35 -5.15
N ASP A 50 -12.22 -12.42 -3.86
CA ASP A 50 -13.11 -13.07 -2.87
C ASP A 50 -13.57 -12.15 -1.73
N GLY A 51 -13.35 -10.83 -1.80
CA GLY A 51 -13.48 -10.01 -0.59
C GLY A 51 -13.67 -8.52 -0.78
N PHE A 52 -14.57 -8.08 -1.67
CA PHE A 52 -15.29 -6.84 -1.38
C PHE A 52 -16.22 -7.12 -0.20
N VAL A 53 -15.69 -7.06 1.02
CA VAL A 53 -16.53 -6.89 2.21
C VAL A 53 -16.89 -5.42 2.24
N GLU A 54 -18.07 -5.10 1.70
CA GLU A 54 -18.71 -3.83 1.98
C GLU A 54 -18.79 -3.69 3.51
N VAL A 55 -18.08 -2.71 4.06
CA VAL A 55 -18.23 -2.32 5.45
C VAL A 55 -19.61 -1.68 5.57
N PRO A 56 -20.54 -2.21 6.39
CA PRO A 56 -21.82 -1.55 6.60
C PRO A 56 -21.59 -0.15 7.17
N ASN A 57 -22.19 0.86 6.54
CA ASN A 57 -22.22 2.24 7.02
C ASN A 57 -23.13 2.36 8.27
N SER A 58 -22.74 1.76 9.39
CA SER A 58 -23.30 2.02 10.71
C SER A 58 -22.16 1.85 11.71
N VAL A 59 -21.65 2.84 12.43
CA VAL A 59 -22.33 3.93 13.13
C VAL A 59 -21.32 5.07 13.24
N VAL A 60 -21.41 6.09 12.37
CA VAL A 60 -20.91 7.41 12.76
C VAL A 60 -22.12 8.14 13.29
N ASN A 61 -22.35 8.00 14.60
CA ASN A 61 -23.20 8.91 15.34
C ASN A 61 -22.52 10.29 15.28
N VAL A 62 -22.89 11.08 14.27
CA VAL A 62 -22.63 12.52 14.22
C VAL A 62 -23.54 13.16 15.26
N SER A 63 -23.14 13.06 16.52
CA SER A 63 -23.60 14.00 17.53
C SER A 63 -22.51 14.13 18.59
N SER A 64 -22.18 15.40 18.87
CA SER A 64 -21.23 15.89 19.86
C SER A 64 -19.75 15.90 19.44
N LEU A 65 -19.35 16.99 18.77
CA LEU A 65 -18.37 17.92 19.35
C LEU A 65 -18.67 19.35 18.83
N PRO A 66 -18.55 20.38 19.69
CA PRO A 66 -19.38 21.59 19.67
C PRO A 66 -18.92 22.63 18.65
N GLU A 67 -19.87 23.48 18.26
CA GLU A 67 -19.69 24.69 17.46
C GLU A 67 -18.49 25.50 17.94
N SER A 68 -17.48 25.59 17.08
CA SER A 68 -16.41 26.57 17.22
C SER A 68 -16.97 27.91 16.75
N GLU A 69 -17.37 28.76 17.68
CA GLU A 69 -17.67 30.17 17.44
C GLU A 69 -16.45 30.85 16.79
N PHE A 70 -16.53 31.11 15.49
CA PHE A 70 -15.73 32.14 14.84
C PHE A 70 -16.56 33.43 14.87
N LEU A 71 -16.32 34.27 15.88
CA LEU A 71 -16.62 35.69 15.84
C LEU A 71 -15.30 36.46 15.90
N ILE A 72 -14.85 36.94 14.73
CA ILE A 72 -14.12 38.21 14.58
C ILE A 72 -14.75 38.92 13.37
#